data_AF-A0A534Q0S9-F1
#
_entry.id   AF-A0A534Q0S9-F1
#
_cell.length_a   1.000
_cell.length_b   1.000
_cell.length_c   1.000
_cell.angle_alpha   90.00
_cell.angle_beta   90.00
_cell.angle_gamma   90.00
#
_symmetry.space_group_name_H-M   'P 1'
#
loop_
_entity.id
_entity.type
_entity.pdbx_description
1 polymer ?
#
loop_
_entity_poly.entity_id
_entity_poly.type
_entity_poly.pdbx_seq_one_letter_code
_entity_poly.pdbx_strand_id
1 'polypeptide(L)'
;MTTNAVVVETYSLLLVRSRGDRRSALAFLDMVSDDAYHVERVRKRDDERAIALLRAHEDKSYSLCDALSFVVMERLRIMKDTAPWDWTRSSTMTTIRCAESDSRRR
;
A
#
# COMPACT_ATOMS: atom_id res chain seq x y z
N MET A 1 2.84 -12.94 -2.26
CA MET A 1 3.45 -11.87 -3.06
C MET A 1 3.09 -10.54 -2.43
N THR A 2 4.08 -9.66 -2.26
CA THR A 2 3.89 -8.27 -1.80
C THR A 2 4.64 -7.33 -2.74
N THR A 3 4.47 -6.01 -2.60
CA THR A 3 5.22 -5.02 -3.39
C THR A 3 6.24 -4.30 -2.51
N ASN A 4 7.31 -3.78 -3.10
CA ASN A 4 8.29 -2.98 -2.35
C ASN A 4 7.68 -1.71 -1.72
N ALA A 5 6.58 -1.19 -2.25
CA ALA A 5 5.85 -0.07 -1.65
C ALA A 5 5.24 -0.45 -0.29
N VAL A 6 4.57 -1.61 -0.21
CA VAL A 6 4.00 -2.14 1.04
C VAL A 6 5.08 -2.42 2.07
N VAL A 7 6.25 -2.92 1.64
CA VAL A 7 7.40 -3.15 2.54
C VAL A 7 7.90 -1.83 3.15
N VAL A 8 8.07 -0.78 2.33
CA VAL A 8 8.53 0.53 2.80
C VAL A 8 7.52 1.18 3.75
N GLU A 9 6.23 1.12 3.42
CA GLU A 9 5.18 1.68 4.28
C GLU A 9 5.08 0.92 5.61
N THR A 10 5.14 -0.41 5.57
CA THR A 10 5.09 -1.25 6.78
C THR A 10 6.29 -0.99 7.68
N TYR A 11 7.49 -0.87 7.12
CA TYR A 11 8.69 -0.50 7.88
C TYR A 11 8.51 0.86 8.57
N SER A 12 8.03 1.87 7.83
CA SER A 12 7.77 3.20 8.35
C SER A 12 6.70 3.19 9.45
N LEU A 13 5.64 2.40 9.26
CA LEU A 13 4.56 2.23 10.23
C LEU A 13 5.06 1.60 11.53
N LEU A 14 5.91 0.58 11.44
CA LEU A 14 6.54 -0.07 12.60
C LEU A 14 7.43 0.91 13.36
N LEU A 15 8.22 1.73 12.67
CA LEU A 15 9.03 2.76 13.34
C LEU A 15 8.18 3.77 14.12
N VAL A 16 7.10 4.27 13.50
CA VAL A 16 6.19 5.23 14.15
C VAL A 16 5.49 4.61 15.35
N ARG A 17 4.98 3.37 15.22
CA ARG A 17 4.24 2.70 16.29
C ARG A 17 5.13 2.22 17.43
N SER A 18 6.36 1.82 17.14
CA SER A 18 7.33 1.39 18.14
C SER A 18 8.06 2.55 18.81
N ARG A 19 7.62 3.81 18.61
CA ARG A 19 8.23 5.03 19.17
C ARG A 19 9.74 5.12 18.89
N GLY A 20 10.16 4.68 17.71
CA GLY A 20 11.57 4.70 17.29
C GLY A 20 12.39 3.46 17.68
N ASP A 21 11.81 2.45 18.35
CA ASP A 21 12.47 1.15 18.47
C ASP A 21 12.47 0.42 17.12
N ARG A 22 13.66 0.35 16.51
CA ARG A 22 13.89 -0.25 15.20
C ARG A 22 13.91 -1.78 15.21
N ARG A 23 13.91 -2.45 16.36
CA ARG A 23 14.05 -3.91 16.44
C ARG A 23 12.92 -4.62 15.67
N SER A 24 11.68 -4.22 15.88
CA SER A 24 10.51 -4.81 15.19
C SER A 24 10.52 -4.52 13.69
N ALA A 25 10.98 -3.33 13.29
CA ALA A 25 11.07 -2.93 11.90
C ALA A 25 12.17 -3.71 11.15
N LEU A 26 13.32 -3.96 11.79
CA LEU A 26 14.39 -4.79 11.23
C LEU A 26 13.99 -6.27 11.15
N ALA A 27 13.37 -6.82 12.20
CA ALA A 27 12.88 -8.20 12.18
C ALA A 27 11.85 -8.43 11.07
N PHE A 28 11.03 -7.42 10.74
CA PHE A 28 10.15 -7.45 9.58
C PHE A 28 10.91 -7.50 8.25
N LEU A 29 11.99 -6.72 8.08
CA LEU A 29 12.82 -6.77 6.88
C LEU A 29 13.52 -8.11 6.73
N ASP A 30 14.02 -8.68 7.83
CA ASP A 30 14.66 -10.00 7.82
C ASP A 30 13.66 -11.07 7.37
N MET A 31 12.43 -11.04 7.89
CA MET A 31 11.35 -11.94 7.48
C MET A 31 10.99 -11.79 6.00
N VAL A 32 10.86 -10.57 5.49
CA VAL A 32 10.48 -10.31 4.09
C VAL A 32 11.61 -10.63 3.11
N SER A 33 12.86 -10.63 3.57
CA SER A 33 14.03 -10.97 2.75
C SER A 33 14.25 -12.48 2.61
N ASP A 34 13.51 -13.29 3.37
CA ASP A 34 13.48 -14.74 3.23
C ASP A 34 12.90 -15.15 1.86
N ASP A 35 13.45 -16.20 1.24
CA ASP A 35 13.06 -16.72 -0.08
C ASP A 35 11.60 -17.17 -0.13
N ALA A 36 10.96 -17.35 1.03
CA ALA A 36 9.53 -17.61 1.16
C ALA A 36 8.64 -16.44 0.65
N TYR A 37 9.16 -15.22 0.56
CA TYR A 37 8.39 -14.03 0.18
C TYR A 37 8.84 -13.42 -1.14
N HIS A 38 7.99 -13.52 -2.16
CA HIS A 38 8.21 -12.80 -3.42
C HIS A 38 7.80 -11.32 -3.29
N VAL A 39 8.80 -10.44 -3.29
CA VAL A 39 8.63 -8.98 -3.31
C VAL A 39 8.71 -8.47 -4.75
N GLU A 40 7.57 -8.08 -5.30
CA GLU A 40 7.51 -7.49 -6.62
C GLU A 40 7.98 -6.03 -6.61
N ARG A 41 8.84 -5.68 -7.57
CA ARG A 41 9.26 -4.31 -7.79
C ARG A 41 8.22 -3.51 -8.60
N VAL A 42 7.74 -2.44 -7.98
CA VAL A 42 7.00 -1.36 -8.64
C VAL A 42 7.89 -0.76 -9.73
N ARG A 43 7.33 -0.61 -10.93
CA ARG A 43 8.01 0.02 -12.07
C ARG A 43 7.55 1.47 -12.17
N LYS A 44 8.37 2.32 -12.82
CA LYS A 44 8.02 3.72 -13.09
C LYS A 44 6.63 3.92 -13.70
N ARG A 45 6.24 3.04 -14.64
CA ARG A 45 4.91 3.07 -15.27
C ARG A 45 3.77 2.81 -14.29
N ASP A 46 4.05 2.04 -13.23
CA ASP A 46 3.06 1.72 -12.20
C ASP A 46 2.88 2.93 -11.29
N ASP A 47 3.97 3.65 -10.97
CA ASP A 47 3.93 4.93 -10.25
C ASP A 47 3.11 5.99 -10.99
N GLU A 48 3.41 6.21 -12.27
CA GLU A 48 2.70 7.20 -13.11
C GLU A 48 1.19 6.92 -13.14
N ARG A 49 0.83 5.64 -13.25
CA ARG A 49 -0.56 5.20 -13.30
C ARG A 49 -1.26 5.27 -11.94
N ALA A 50 -0.55 4.97 -10.85
CA ALA A 50 -1.09 5.13 -9.50
C ALA A 50 -1.34 6.62 -9.17
N ILE A 51 -0.42 7.51 -9.57
CA ILE A 51 -0.61 8.96 -9.44
C ILE A 51 -1.81 9.44 -10.26
N ALA A 52 -1.97 8.97 -11.50
CA ALA A 52 -3.13 9.28 -12.31
C ALA A 52 -4.43 8.79 -11.67
N LEU A 53 -4.43 7.61 -11.07
CA LEU A 53 -5.58 7.04 -10.36
C LEU A 53 -5.98 7.88 -9.14
N LEU A 54 -5.02 8.30 -8.32
CA LEU A 54 -5.27 9.17 -7.17
C LEU A 54 -5.85 10.52 -7.59
N ARG A 55 -5.29 11.15 -8.63
CA ARG A 55 -5.80 12.42 -9.17
C ARG A 55 -7.20 12.29 -9.76
N ALA A 56 -7.57 11.12 -10.27
CA ALA A 56 -8.91 10.89 -10.80
C ALA A 56 -9.96 10.63 -9.71
N HIS A 57 -9.54 10.30 -8.48
CA HIS A 57 -10.41 9.93 -7.36
C HIS A 57 -10.13 10.79 -6.13
N GLU A 58 -10.23 12.12 -6.28
CA GLU A 58 -10.04 13.09 -5.19
C GLU A 58 -11.09 12.95 -4.08
N ASP A 59 -12.23 12.32 -4.39
CA ASP A 59 -13.30 12.00 -3.45
C ASP A 59 -12.93 10.87 -2.48
N LYS A 60 -11.81 10.16 -2.71
CA LYS A 60 -11.42 8.98 -1.95
C LYS A 60 -10.07 9.15 -1.26
N SER A 61 -10.01 8.76 0.01
CA SER A 61 -8.81 8.82 0.84
C SER A 61 -7.94 7.57 0.68
N TYR A 62 -7.42 7.30 -0.52
CA TYR A 62 -6.47 6.21 -0.74
C TYR A 62 -5.04 6.66 -0.46
N SER A 63 -4.24 5.80 0.17
CA SER A 63 -2.80 6.03 0.22
C SER A 63 -2.16 5.77 -1.15
N LEU A 64 -0.98 6.33 -1.39
CA LEU A 64 -0.21 6.00 -2.59
C LEU A 64 0.16 4.51 -2.64
N CYS A 65 0.36 3.87 -1.48
CA CYS A 65 0.65 2.45 -1.39
C CYS A 65 -0.54 1.59 -1.84
N ASP A 66 -1.76 1.98 -1.46
CA ASP A 66 -2.99 1.31 -1.92
C ASP A 66 -3.12 1.41 -3.43
N ALA A 67 -2.95 2.63 -3.99
CA ALA A 67 -3.01 2.86 -5.43
C ALA A 67 -1.96 2.05 -6.20
N LEU A 68 -0.73 1.97 -5.69
CA LEU A 68 0.34 1.14 -6.27
C LEU A 68 0.01 -0.35 -6.21
N SER A 69 -0.56 -0.81 -5.10
CA SER A 69 -0.96 -2.20 -4.94
C SER A 69 -2.02 -2.58 -5.96
N PHE A 70 -3.00 -1.71 -6.22
CA PHE A 70 -4.01 -1.92 -7.27
C PHE A 70 -3.38 -2.04 -8.66
N VAL A 71 -2.53 -1.08 -9.02
CA VAL A 71 -1.88 -1.08 -10.35
C VAL A 71 -1.01 -2.32 -10.56
N VAL A 72 -0.26 -2.74 -9.54
CA VAL A 72 0.58 -3.95 -9.63
C VAL A 72 -0.26 -5.22 -9.69
N MET A 73 -1.33 -5.32 -8.90
CA MET A 73 -2.26 -6.46 -8.94
C MET A 73 -2.90 -6.62 -10.32
N GLU A 74 -3.33 -5.52 -10.92
CA GLU A 74 -3.92 -5.51 -12.26
C GLU A 74 -2.90 -5.93 -13.33
N ARG A 75 -1.68 -5.39 -13.26
CA ARG A 75 -0.57 -5.72 -14.15
C ARG A 75 -0.20 -7.21 -14.10
N LEU A 76 -0.21 -7.80 -12.89
CA LEU A 76 0.16 -9.19 -12.68
C LEU A 76 -1.02 -10.16 -12.86
N ARG A 77 -2.25 -9.65 -13.10
CA ARG A 77 -3.47 -10.45 -13.23
C ARG A 77 -3.70 -11.42 -12.06
N ILE A 78 -3.24 -11.04 -10.86
CA ILE A 78 -3.37 -11.86 -9.64
C ILE A 78 -4.83 -11.85 -9.15
N MET A 79 -5.65 -10.91 -9.60
CA MET A 79 -7.11 -11.01 -9.50
C MET A 79 -7.62 -12.07 -10.47
N LYS A 80 -7.61 -13.33 -10.00
CA LYS A 80 -8.33 -14.41 -10.64
C LYS A 80 -9.82 -14.22 -10.35
N ASP A 81 -10.59 -14.09 -11.42
CA ASP A 81 -12.04 -14.21 -11.45
C ASP A 81 -12.81 -13.19 -10.61
N THR A 82 -12.55 -11.95 -10.92
CA THR A 82 -13.41 -10.86 -10.51
C THR A 82 -13.62 -10.12 -11.86
N ALA A 83 -14.88 -9.97 -12.32
CA ALA A 83 -15.38 -9.13 -13.42
C ALA A 83 -14.70 -7.72 -13.54
N PRO A 84 -14.95 -6.88 -14.56
CA PRO A 84 -14.49 -5.48 -14.51
C PRO A 84 -15.20 -4.73 -13.37
N TRP A 85 -14.75 -4.88 -12.12
CA TRP A 85 -15.33 -4.20 -10.96
C TRP A 85 -15.12 -2.71 -11.14
N ASP A 86 -16.23 -2.02 -10.95
CA ASP A 86 -16.42 -0.59 -10.98
C ASP A 86 -15.64 0.07 -9.82
N TRP A 87 -14.31 0.22 -9.96
CA TRP A 87 -13.45 0.92 -8.98
C TRP A 87 -13.88 2.37 -8.75
N THR A 88 -14.60 2.95 -9.70
CA THR A 88 -15.26 4.25 -9.59
C THR A 88 -16.37 4.27 -8.53
N ARG A 89 -17.05 3.14 -8.22
CA ARG A 89 -18.22 3.12 -7.30
C ARG A 89 -18.07 2.36 -5.98
N SER A 90 -17.04 1.55 -5.75
CA SER A 90 -16.98 0.74 -4.52
C SER A 90 -16.49 1.51 -3.30
N SER A 91 -17.44 1.94 -2.46
CA SER A 91 -17.25 2.55 -1.12
C SER A 91 -16.90 1.55 -0.01
N THR A 92 -16.47 0.34 -0.35
CA THR A 92 -16.25 -0.75 0.63
C THR A 92 -14.92 -1.42 0.38
N MET A 93 -13.83 -0.71 0.64
CA MET A 93 -12.58 -1.36 1.01
C MET A 93 -12.00 -0.61 2.19
N THR A 94 -12.18 -1.24 3.35
CA THR A 94 -11.82 -0.80 4.69
C THR A 94 -10.54 0.02 4.69
N THR A 95 -10.71 1.30 5.03
CA THR A 95 -9.68 2.21 5.49
C THR A 95 -8.87 1.49 6.58
N ILE A 96 -7.71 0.93 6.22
CA ILE A 96 -6.66 0.80 7.22
C ILE A 96 -6.32 2.24 7.56
N ARG A 97 -6.84 2.70 8.71
CA ARG A 97 -6.52 3.98 9.36
C ARG A 97 -5.04 4.27 9.19
N CYS A 98 -4.69 5.00 8.14
CA CYS A 98 -3.39 5.59 7.99
C CYS A 98 -3.43 6.86 8.83
N ALA A 99 -2.95 6.70 10.07
CA ALA A 99 -2.62 7.76 11.01
C ALA A 99 -3.67 8.86 11.18
N GLU A 100 -4.61 8.59 12.09
CA GLU A 100 -5.29 9.59 12.91
C GLU A 100 -4.24 10.51 13.53
N SER A 101 -3.84 11.53 12.76
CA SER A 101 -3.07 12.70 13.16
C SER A 101 -4.04 13.86 13.31
N ASP A 102 -5.21 13.59 13.91
CA ASP A 102 -6.03 14.59 14.56
C ASP A 102 -5.57 14.67 16.02
N SER A 103 -4.35 15.15 16.21
CA SER A 103 -3.89 15.63 17.51
C SER A 103 -4.10 17.14 17.57
N ARG A 104 -5.33 17.49 17.97
CA ARG A 104 -5.70 18.69 18.72
C ARG A 104 -5.62 20.03 17.97
N ARG A 105 -6.81 20.49 17.61
CA ARG A 105 -7.28 21.79 18.10
C ARG A 105 -6.95 21.91 19.60
N ARG A 106 -5.93 22.71 19.93
CA ARG A 106 -5.93 23.75 20.97
C ARG A 106 -4.56 24.39 21.04
#